data_AF-A0A1L8D6B4-F1
#
_entry.id   AF-A0A1L8D6B4-F1
#
_cell.length_a   1.000
_cell.length_b   1.000
_cell.length_c   1.000
_cell.angle_alpha   90.00
_cell.angle_beta   90.00
_cell.angle_gamma   90.00
#
_symmetry.space_group_name_H-M   'P 1'
#
loop_
_entity.id
_entity.type
_entity.pdbx_description
1 polymer ?
#
loop_
_entity_poly.entity_id
_entity_poly.type
_entity_poly.pdbx_seq_one_letter_code
_entity_poly.pdbx_strand_id
1 'polypeptide(L)'
;MEQVLIIALATIYTSGFGITAGVHRLWSHRAYKANTPLRVILALLFTITGQRDIYTWALDHRVHHKYSETCADPHDVRRGFWFAHVGWLVLTPHPAVEDRRRALREVSKDLDSDPVVYWQKMRGFWFAHVGWLVLTPHPAVEDRRRALREVSKDLDSDPVVYWKKILFIPLFGILNVALPIWIPVHCWGESVINAFIVSFVLRFTATLNIAYSVNSFAHLWGNKPYDKFISPVENQVVSLAALGEGWHNYHHVFPWDYRTSELGRVNISTNFINAFAKIGWAYDLKAASSAMITDRMRRCGDESHHQEEPDPEDKNK
;
A
#
# COMPACT_ATOMS: atom_id res chain seq x y z
N MET A 1 -8.44 -19.04 -21.90
CA MET A 1 -7.21 -18.25 -21.63
C MET A 1 -7.46 -16.74 -21.60
N GLU A 2 -8.02 -16.14 -22.65
CA GLU A 2 -8.27 -14.69 -22.72
C GLU A 2 -9.10 -14.16 -21.54
N GLN A 3 -10.23 -14.81 -21.23
CA GLN A 3 -11.12 -14.43 -20.11
C GLN A 3 -10.41 -14.47 -18.75
N VAL A 4 -9.51 -15.44 -18.55
CA VAL A 4 -8.74 -15.58 -17.30
C VAL A 4 -7.75 -14.43 -17.15
N LEU A 5 -7.11 -14.03 -18.25
CA LEU A 5 -6.20 -12.88 -18.25
C LEU A 5 -6.95 -11.58 -17.94
N ILE A 6 -8.11 -11.38 -18.57
CA ILE A 6 -8.96 -10.20 -18.33
C ILE A 6 -9.34 -10.11 -16.84
N ILE A 7 -9.74 -11.22 -16.24
CA ILE A 7 -10.17 -11.23 -14.84
C ILE A 7 -8.98 -11.11 -13.88
N ALA A 8 -7.83 -11.68 -14.21
CA ALA A 8 -6.60 -11.44 -13.45
C ALA A 8 -6.23 -9.95 -13.47
N LEU A 9 -6.24 -9.30 -14.64
CA LEU A 9 -5.98 -7.87 -14.79
C LEU A 9 -7.01 -7.00 -14.07
N ALA A 10 -8.30 -7.30 -14.23
CA ALA A 10 -9.37 -6.62 -13.53
C ALA A 10 -9.20 -6.74 -12.01
N THR A 11 -8.80 -7.92 -11.51
CA THR A 11 -8.54 -8.13 -10.08
C THR A 11 -7.35 -7.32 -9.60
N ILE A 12 -6.25 -7.25 -10.36
CA ILE A 12 -5.08 -6.42 -10.03
C ILE A 12 -5.50 -4.97 -9.80
N TYR A 13 -6.19 -4.36 -10.77
CA TYR A 13 -6.55 -2.94 -10.68
C TYR A 13 -7.68 -2.66 -9.71
N THR A 14 -8.68 -3.54 -9.59
CA THR A 14 -9.77 -3.35 -8.61
C THR A 14 -9.26 -3.49 -7.17
N SER A 15 -8.45 -4.52 -6.89
CA SER A 15 -7.83 -4.69 -5.57
C SER A 15 -6.80 -3.60 -5.25
N GLY A 16 -6.18 -3.01 -6.29
CA GLY A 16 -5.32 -1.84 -6.19
C GLY A 16 -5.95 -0.67 -5.45
N PHE A 17 -7.26 -0.43 -5.58
CA PHE A 17 -7.96 0.61 -4.80
C PHE A 17 -7.91 0.36 -3.28
N GLY A 18 -7.82 -0.89 -2.84
CA GLY A 18 -7.61 -1.23 -1.44
C GLY A 18 -6.26 -0.73 -0.92
N ILE A 19 -5.23 -0.71 -1.77
CA ILE A 19 -3.93 -0.09 -1.46
C ILE A 19 -4.07 1.43 -1.51
N THR A 20 -4.41 1.97 -2.68
CA THR A 20 -4.26 3.39 -2.99
C THR A 20 -5.30 4.26 -2.28
N ALA A 21 -6.59 3.98 -2.49
CA ALA A 21 -7.68 4.71 -1.84
C ALA A 21 -7.88 4.27 -0.38
N GLY A 22 -7.57 3.01 -0.06
CA GLY A 22 -7.67 2.44 1.28
C GLY A 22 -6.44 2.71 2.14
N VAL A 23 -5.58 1.70 2.30
CA VAL A 23 -4.53 1.74 3.34
C VAL A 23 -3.57 2.89 3.20
N HIS A 24 -3.30 3.35 1.99
CA HIS A 24 -2.45 4.50 1.75
C HIS A 24 -3.14 5.80 2.18
N ARG A 25 -4.12 6.29 1.41
CA ARG A 25 -4.70 7.63 1.62
C ARG A 25 -5.63 7.72 2.83
N LEU A 26 -6.46 6.71 3.07
CA LEU A 26 -7.44 6.72 4.17
C LEU A 26 -6.78 6.43 5.52
N TRP A 27 -6.12 5.27 5.64
CA TRP A 27 -5.63 4.80 6.94
C TRP A 27 -4.23 5.33 7.28
N SER A 28 -3.30 5.43 6.33
CA SER A 28 -1.94 5.91 6.65
C SER A 28 -1.90 7.43 6.80
N HIS A 29 -2.46 8.16 5.83
CA HIS A 29 -2.36 9.62 5.76
C HIS A 29 -3.56 10.38 6.32
N ARG A 30 -4.70 9.72 6.53
CA ARG A 30 -5.95 10.37 6.97
C ARG A 30 -6.31 11.55 6.05
N ALA A 31 -6.12 11.36 4.75
CA ALA A 31 -6.28 12.39 3.74
C ALA A 31 -7.76 12.70 3.44
N TYR A 32 -8.64 11.76 3.79
CA TYR A 32 -10.09 11.91 3.75
C TYR A 32 -10.75 11.00 4.81
N LYS A 33 -12.06 11.12 4.98
CA LYS A 33 -12.87 10.23 5.82
C LYS A 33 -13.83 9.42 4.97
N ALA A 34 -14.15 8.21 5.43
CA ALA A 34 -15.05 7.30 4.76
C ALA A 34 -16.08 6.71 5.74
N ASN A 35 -17.30 6.48 5.26
CA ASN A 35 -18.30 5.74 6.02
C ASN A 35 -17.96 4.23 6.12
N THR A 36 -18.68 3.50 6.95
CA THR A 36 -18.41 2.08 7.21
C THR A 36 -18.50 1.20 5.95
N PRO A 37 -19.52 1.34 5.07
CA PRO A 37 -19.58 0.56 3.82
C PRO A 37 -18.32 0.71 2.96
N LEU A 38 -17.87 1.94 2.70
CA LEU A 38 -16.66 2.17 1.89
C LEU A 38 -15.41 1.60 2.57
N ARG A 39 -15.28 1.76 3.89
CA ARG A 39 -14.16 1.18 4.66
C ARG A 39 -14.10 -0.34 4.54
N VAL A 40 -15.25 -1.02 4.63
CA VAL A 40 -15.33 -2.48 4.47
C VAL A 40 -14.93 -2.89 3.06
N ILE A 41 -15.44 -2.21 2.02
CA ILE A 41 -15.07 -2.48 0.63
C ILE A 41 -13.55 -2.34 0.44
N LEU A 42 -12.95 -1.24 0.90
CA LEU A 42 -11.52 -0.99 0.77
C LEU A 42 -10.68 -2.03 1.54
N ALA A 43 -11.14 -2.48 2.71
CA ALA A 43 -10.46 -3.51 3.48
C ALA A 43 -10.51 -4.89 2.80
N LEU A 44 -11.63 -5.24 2.16
CA LEU A 44 -11.75 -6.46 1.37
C LEU A 44 -10.85 -6.42 0.12
N LEU A 45 -10.87 -5.29 -0.61
CA LEU A 45 -10.00 -5.08 -1.76
C LEU A 45 -8.52 -5.18 -1.37
N PHE A 46 -8.12 -4.58 -0.24
CA PHE A 46 -6.75 -4.68 0.27
C PHE A 46 -6.39 -6.11 0.68
N THR A 47 -7.35 -6.89 1.21
CA THR A 47 -7.12 -8.30 1.53
C THR A 47 -6.85 -9.16 0.28
N ILE A 48 -7.42 -8.78 -0.88
CA ILE A 48 -7.18 -9.43 -2.19
C ILE A 48 -5.78 -9.12 -2.75
N THR A 49 -5.14 -8.04 -2.32
CA THR A 49 -3.75 -7.75 -2.74
C THR A 49 -2.75 -8.63 -2.02
N GLY A 50 -3.18 -9.29 -0.94
CA GLY A 50 -2.37 -10.19 -0.12
C GLY A 50 -1.09 -9.58 0.38
N GLN A 51 -1.16 -8.32 0.82
CA GLN A 51 -0.09 -7.71 1.58
C GLN A 51 -0.29 -8.01 3.08
N ARG A 52 0.46 -7.32 3.94
CA ARG A 52 0.25 -7.38 5.40
C ARG A 52 -1.13 -6.81 5.78
N ASP A 53 -1.51 -6.98 7.04
CA ASP A 53 -2.72 -6.35 7.56
C ASP A 53 -2.63 -4.81 7.52
N ILE A 54 -3.79 -4.15 7.46
CA ILE A 54 -3.96 -2.70 7.29
C ILE A 54 -3.17 -1.95 8.36
N TYR A 55 -3.22 -2.43 9.61
CA TYR A 55 -2.53 -1.79 10.72
C TYR A 55 -1.02 -1.81 10.51
N THR A 56 -0.46 -2.99 10.23
CA THR A 56 0.98 -3.15 10.04
C THR A 56 1.47 -2.37 8.83
N TRP A 57 0.72 -2.41 7.72
CA TRP A 57 1.06 -1.65 6.51
C TRP A 57 1.04 -0.16 6.78
N ALA A 58 -0.04 0.36 7.37
CA ALA A 58 -0.17 1.80 7.64
C ALA A 58 0.87 2.30 8.64
N LEU A 59 1.23 1.48 9.64
CA LEU A 59 2.30 1.81 10.57
C LEU A 59 3.65 1.87 9.84
N ASP A 60 3.98 0.88 9.01
CA ASP A 60 5.22 0.86 8.22
C ASP A 60 5.30 2.06 7.27
N HIS A 61 4.19 2.42 6.63
CA HIS A 61 4.10 3.59 5.75
C HIS A 61 4.30 4.91 6.49
N ARG A 62 3.72 5.05 7.70
CA ARG A 62 3.97 6.22 8.56
C ARG A 62 5.42 6.31 9.02
N VAL A 63 6.08 5.17 9.29
CA VAL A 63 7.51 5.12 9.60
C VAL A 63 8.30 5.58 8.38
N HIS A 64 7.99 5.05 7.20
CA HIS A 64 8.62 5.44 5.94
C HIS A 64 8.56 6.95 5.71
N HIS A 65 7.38 7.58 5.74
CA HIS A 65 7.30 9.03 5.53
C HIS A 65 8.05 9.86 6.57
N LYS A 66 8.00 9.43 7.84
CA LYS A 66 8.61 10.22 8.93
C LYS A 66 10.13 10.10 8.96
N TYR A 67 10.66 8.97 8.51
CA TYR A 67 12.07 8.61 8.62
C TYR A 67 12.65 8.19 7.26
N SER A 68 12.08 8.70 6.18
CA SER A 68 12.49 8.36 4.82
C SER A 68 13.96 8.69 4.63
N GLU A 69 14.64 7.90 3.79
CA GLU A 69 16.08 8.02 3.59
C GLU A 69 16.91 7.95 4.88
N THR A 70 16.48 7.12 5.84
CA THR A 70 17.26 6.78 7.03
C THR A 70 17.30 5.27 7.26
N CYS A 71 18.17 4.78 8.15
CA CYS A 71 18.18 3.36 8.52
C CYS A 71 16.94 2.91 9.31
N ALA A 72 16.05 3.85 9.65
CA ALA A 72 14.76 3.58 10.24
C ALA A 72 13.62 3.49 9.21
N ASP A 73 13.87 3.79 7.94
CA ASP A 73 12.95 3.53 6.84
C ASP A 73 12.85 2.01 6.57
N PRO A 74 11.66 1.39 6.65
CA PRO A 74 11.48 -0.03 6.39
C PRO A 74 11.99 -0.49 5.02
N HIS A 75 11.95 0.39 4.02
CA HIS A 75 12.36 0.10 2.64
C HIS A 75 13.36 1.15 2.12
N ASP A 76 14.30 1.56 2.97
CA ASP A 76 15.37 2.54 2.70
C ASP A 76 16.02 2.37 1.31
N VAL A 77 15.67 3.27 0.40
CA VAL A 77 16.15 3.26 -0.99
C VAL A 77 17.67 3.44 -1.11
N ARG A 78 18.33 4.01 -0.09
CA ARG A 78 19.80 4.19 -0.08
C ARG A 78 20.54 2.85 -0.02
N ARG A 79 19.86 1.77 0.35
CA ARG A 79 20.37 0.39 0.29
C ARG A 79 20.30 -0.22 -1.11
N GLY A 80 19.80 0.53 -2.10
CA GLY A 80 19.73 0.16 -3.50
C GLY A 80 18.37 -0.41 -3.92
N PHE A 81 18.17 -0.47 -5.23
CA PHE A 81 16.93 -0.88 -5.88
C PHE A 81 16.36 -2.19 -5.33
N TRP A 82 17.17 -3.25 -5.29
CA TRP A 82 16.69 -4.58 -4.89
C TRP A 82 16.23 -4.63 -3.43
N PHE A 83 16.86 -3.85 -2.55
CA PHE A 83 16.43 -3.76 -1.17
C PHE A 83 15.05 -3.10 -1.05
N ALA A 84 14.88 -1.93 -1.66
CA ALA A 84 13.62 -1.18 -1.62
C ALA A 84 12.47 -1.89 -2.37
N HIS A 85 12.78 -2.62 -3.43
CA HIS A 85 11.77 -3.33 -4.24
C HIS A 85 11.27 -4.62 -3.56
N VAL A 86 12.14 -5.45 -2.99
CA VAL A 86 11.67 -6.72 -2.39
C VAL A 86 12.56 -7.22 -1.25
N GLY A 87 13.83 -6.83 -1.23
CA GLY A 87 14.80 -7.27 -0.23
C GLY A 87 14.37 -6.98 1.22
N TRP A 88 13.69 -5.87 1.46
CA TRP A 88 13.20 -5.50 2.78
C TRP A 88 12.19 -6.49 3.39
N LEU A 89 11.50 -7.29 2.56
CA LEU A 89 10.55 -8.30 3.04
C LEU A 89 11.23 -9.57 3.52
N VAL A 90 12.42 -9.84 2.99
CA VAL A 90 13.13 -11.13 3.13
C VAL A 90 14.37 -11.01 4.02
N LEU A 91 14.75 -9.80 4.40
CA LEU A 91 15.84 -9.54 5.31
C LEU A 91 15.32 -9.13 6.68
N THR A 92 16.10 -9.41 7.71
CA THR A 92 15.83 -8.90 9.06
C THR A 92 15.83 -7.37 9.03
N PRO A 93 14.76 -6.71 9.52
CA PRO A 93 14.72 -5.26 9.62
C PRO A 93 15.86 -4.71 10.48
N HIS A 94 16.37 -3.53 10.11
CA HIS A 94 17.36 -2.83 10.94
C HIS A 94 16.73 -2.47 12.30
N PRO A 95 17.45 -2.55 13.44
CA PRO A 95 16.89 -2.27 14.77
C PRO A 95 16.17 -0.93 14.89
N ALA A 96 16.68 0.11 14.21
CA ALA A 96 16.05 1.43 14.20
C ALA A 96 14.63 1.41 13.60
N VAL A 97 14.33 0.52 12.65
CA VAL A 97 12.97 0.34 12.11
C VAL A 97 12.03 -0.15 13.21
N GLU A 98 12.46 -1.14 13.99
CA GLU A 98 11.66 -1.69 15.11
C GLU A 98 11.43 -0.65 16.21
N ASP A 99 12.45 0.15 16.53
CA ASP A 99 12.33 1.23 17.50
C ASP A 99 11.33 2.30 17.03
N ARG A 100 11.37 2.68 15.74
CA ARG A 100 10.43 3.66 15.18
C ARG A 100 9.02 3.11 15.01
N ARG A 101 8.85 1.82 14.66
CA ARG A 101 7.56 1.12 14.72
C ARG A 101 6.94 1.21 16.11
N ARG A 102 7.72 0.93 17.16
CA ARG A 102 7.26 1.02 18.56
C ARG A 102 6.86 2.45 18.91
N ALA A 103 7.69 3.44 18.57
CA ALA A 103 7.39 4.84 18.86
C ALA A 103 6.14 5.35 18.14
N LEU A 104 5.97 5.00 16.85
CA LEU A 104 4.80 5.44 16.07
C LEU A 104 3.52 4.68 16.43
N ARG A 105 3.63 3.48 17.02
CA ARG A 105 2.48 2.74 17.55
C ARG A 105 1.71 3.56 18.59
N GLU A 106 2.43 4.19 19.53
CA GLU A 106 1.84 4.96 20.63
C GLU A 106 1.01 6.16 20.16
N VAL A 107 1.35 6.72 19.00
CA VAL A 107 0.65 7.88 18.40
C VAL A 107 -0.30 7.48 17.26
N SER A 108 -0.38 6.19 16.91
CA SER A 108 -1.24 5.64 15.86
C SER A 108 -2.53 5.00 16.42
N LYS A 109 -3.03 5.54 17.54
CA LYS A 109 -4.24 5.03 18.22
C LYS A 109 -5.49 5.07 17.35
N ASP A 110 -5.50 5.91 16.32
CA ASP A 110 -6.56 5.96 15.32
C ASP A 110 -6.74 4.62 14.61
N LEU A 111 -5.65 3.91 14.29
CA LEU A 111 -5.69 2.59 13.65
C LEU A 111 -6.24 1.52 14.59
N ASP A 112 -5.98 1.63 15.89
CA ASP A 112 -6.53 0.70 16.89
C ASP A 112 -8.01 1.00 17.19
N SER A 113 -8.43 2.26 17.07
CA SER A 113 -9.83 2.68 17.28
C SER A 113 -10.75 2.42 16.10
N ASP A 114 -10.20 2.19 14.91
CA ASP A 114 -10.96 1.91 13.69
C ASP A 114 -11.49 0.45 13.73
N PRO A 115 -12.81 0.20 13.79
CA PRO A 115 -13.33 -1.16 13.92
C PRO A 115 -13.01 -2.06 12.72
N VAL A 116 -12.90 -1.49 11.52
CA VAL A 116 -12.57 -2.24 10.29
C VAL A 116 -11.10 -2.63 10.30
N VAL A 117 -10.21 -1.70 10.67
CA VAL A 117 -8.77 -2.00 10.85
C VAL A 117 -8.57 -3.00 11.96
N TYR A 118 -9.21 -2.80 13.11
CA TYR A 118 -9.14 -3.72 14.24
C TYR A 118 -9.60 -5.13 13.87
N TRP A 119 -10.67 -5.25 13.07
CA TRP A 119 -11.16 -6.54 12.60
C TRP A 119 -10.19 -7.21 11.62
N GLN A 120 -9.63 -6.44 10.68
CA GLN A 120 -8.70 -6.95 9.66
C GLN A 120 -7.29 -7.23 10.22
N LYS A 121 -6.90 -6.57 11.31
CA LYS A 121 -5.60 -6.70 11.96
C LYS A 121 -5.34 -8.13 12.41
N MET A 122 -4.31 -8.74 11.83
CA MET A 122 -3.96 -10.14 12.04
C MET A 122 -2.51 -10.28 12.48
N ARG A 123 -2.29 -10.47 13.79
CA ARG A 123 -0.93 -10.69 14.32
C ARG A 123 -0.34 -11.99 13.74
N GLY A 124 0.73 -11.88 12.95
CA GLY A 124 1.54 -13.01 12.49
C GLY A 124 1.12 -13.67 11.15
N PHE A 125 0.07 -13.18 10.49
CA PHE A 125 -0.45 -13.76 9.24
C PHE A 125 0.60 -13.78 8.11
N TRP A 126 1.27 -12.65 7.85
CA TRP A 126 2.29 -12.57 6.79
C TRP A 126 3.44 -13.59 6.96
N PHE A 127 3.89 -13.78 8.19
CA PHE A 127 4.97 -14.74 8.49
C PHE A 127 4.52 -16.19 8.22
N ALA A 128 3.27 -16.52 8.56
CA ALA A 128 2.71 -17.85 8.35
C ALA A 128 2.47 -18.21 6.86
N HIS A 129 2.38 -17.22 5.95
CA HIS A 129 2.00 -17.47 4.55
C HIS A 129 3.16 -17.30 3.57
N VAL A 130 4.00 -16.28 3.75
CA VAL A 130 5.15 -16.00 2.85
C VAL A 130 6.47 -16.00 3.62
N GLY A 131 6.47 -15.61 4.90
CA GLY A 131 7.69 -15.50 5.69
C GLY A 131 8.45 -16.82 5.90
N TRP A 132 7.74 -17.95 6.00
CA TRP A 132 8.36 -19.27 6.15
C TRP A 132 9.05 -19.80 4.89
N LEU A 133 8.66 -19.32 3.70
CA LEU A 133 9.25 -19.72 2.42
C LEU A 133 10.60 -19.04 2.16
N VAL A 134 10.87 -17.91 2.81
CA VAL A 134 11.98 -17.02 2.43
C VAL A 134 12.93 -16.70 3.59
N LEU A 135 12.53 -16.91 4.84
CA LEU A 135 13.39 -16.74 6.01
C LEU A 135 13.76 -18.11 6.60
N THR A 136 15.02 -18.51 6.48
CA THR A 136 15.59 -19.47 7.44
C THR A 136 15.55 -18.80 8.82
N PRO A 137 14.98 -19.44 9.85
CA PRO A 137 14.97 -18.85 11.18
C PRO A 137 16.42 -18.69 11.66
N HIS A 138 16.87 -17.45 11.82
CA HIS A 138 18.05 -17.18 12.62
C HIS A 138 17.75 -17.59 14.07
N PRO A 139 18.68 -18.18 14.84
CA PRO A 139 18.43 -18.61 16.23
C PRO A 139 17.80 -17.51 17.10
N ALA A 140 18.25 -16.26 16.95
CA ALA A 140 17.66 -15.10 17.64
C ALA A 140 16.18 -14.82 17.30
N VAL A 141 15.70 -15.23 16.11
CA VAL A 141 14.27 -15.17 15.74
C VAL A 141 13.51 -16.32 16.38
N GLU A 142 14.13 -17.49 16.50
CA GLU A 142 13.56 -18.66 17.19
C GLU A 142 13.39 -18.39 18.70
N ASP A 143 14.41 -17.82 19.33
CA ASP A 143 14.40 -17.42 20.74
C ASP A 143 13.35 -16.34 20.99
N ARG A 144 13.27 -15.34 20.09
CA ARG A 144 12.21 -14.32 20.16
C ARG A 144 10.83 -14.93 19.95
N ARG A 145 10.65 -15.91 19.05
CA ARG A 145 9.37 -16.62 18.88
C ARG A 145 9.00 -17.43 20.10
N ARG A 146 9.96 -18.12 20.71
CA ARG A 146 9.73 -18.90 21.94
C ARG A 146 9.34 -17.96 23.09
N ALA A 147 10.08 -16.87 23.28
CA ALA A 147 9.75 -15.85 24.26
C ALA A 147 8.37 -15.21 24.01
N LEU A 148 8.08 -14.85 22.76
CA LEU A 148 6.78 -14.28 22.35
C LEU A 148 5.64 -15.26 22.56
N ARG A 149 5.80 -16.56 22.24
CA ARG A 149 4.78 -17.59 22.48
C ARG A 149 4.45 -17.73 23.95
N GLU A 150 5.45 -17.66 24.83
CA GLU A 150 5.23 -17.75 26.27
C GLU A 150 4.46 -16.55 26.82
N VAL A 151 4.76 -15.33 26.35
CA VAL A 151 4.05 -14.11 26.79
C VAL A 151 2.77 -13.82 26.01
N SER A 152 2.46 -14.57 24.95
CA SER A 152 1.26 -14.39 24.12
C SER A 152 0.19 -15.47 24.33
N LYS A 153 0.34 -16.34 25.34
CA LYS A 153 -0.64 -17.39 25.64
C LYS A 153 -2.03 -16.82 25.98
N ASP A 154 -2.06 -15.62 26.54
CA ASP A 154 -3.26 -14.82 26.82
C ASP A 154 -4.00 -14.38 25.54
N LEU A 155 -3.27 -14.12 24.45
CA LEU A 155 -3.85 -13.77 23.17
C LEU A 155 -4.46 -14.96 22.43
N ASP A 156 -3.97 -16.17 22.71
CA ASP A 156 -4.52 -17.40 22.13
C ASP A 156 -5.77 -17.87 22.88
N SER A 157 -5.98 -17.41 24.12
CA SER A 157 -7.22 -17.61 24.90
C SER A 157 -8.25 -16.48 24.73
N ASP A 158 -7.89 -15.35 24.12
CA ASP A 158 -8.83 -14.30 23.75
C ASP A 158 -9.74 -14.77 22.60
N PRO A 159 -11.07 -14.91 22.82
CA PRO A 159 -11.98 -15.42 21.80
C PRO A 159 -12.00 -14.56 20.54
N VAL A 160 -11.86 -13.23 20.65
CA VAL A 160 -11.88 -12.30 19.53
C VAL A 160 -10.63 -12.48 18.67
N VAL A 161 -9.45 -12.61 19.29
CA VAL A 161 -8.19 -12.85 18.57
C VAL A 161 -8.20 -14.23 17.90
N TYR A 162 -8.72 -15.25 18.59
CA TYR A 162 -8.86 -16.60 18.06
C TYR A 162 -9.81 -16.67 16.86
N TRP A 163 -11.02 -16.10 16.95
CA TRP A 163 -11.99 -16.09 15.86
C TRP A 163 -11.50 -15.31 14.63
N LYS A 164 -10.74 -14.22 14.83
CA LYS A 164 -10.10 -13.49 13.72
C LYS A 164 -9.08 -14.36 12.99
N LYS A 165 -8.21 -15.06 13.74
CA LYS A 165 -7.24 -16.02 13.17
C LYS A 165 -7.93 -17.12 12.35
N ILE A 166 -9.03 -17.66 12.86
CA ILE A 166 -9.79 -18.72 12.20
C ILE A 166 -10.57 -18.26 10.98
N LEU A 167 -11.10 -17.04 10.94
CA LEU A 167 -11.92 -16.58 9.82
C LEU A 167 -11.09 -15.98 8.69
N PHE A 168 -10.02 -15.24 9.01
CA PHE A 168 -9.27 -14.52 7.99
C PHE A 168 -8.39 -15.44 7.14
N ILE A 169 -7.84 -16.53 7.69
CA ILE A 169 -7.03 -17.48 6.91
C ILE A 169 -7.88 -18.17 5.81
N PRO A 170 -9.06 -18.74 6.11
CA PRO A 170 -10.00 -19.21 5.11
C PRO A 170 -10.47 -18.10 4.18
N LEU A 171 -10.78 -16.90 4.70
CA LEU A 171 -11.20 -15.78 3.84
C LEU A 171 -10.14 -15.42 2.81
N PHE A 172 -8.88 -15.34 3.22
CA PHE A 172 -7.76 -15.13 2.31
C PHE A 172 -7.63 -16.28 1.32
N GLY A 173 -7.63 -17.53 1.78
CA GLY A 173 -7.55 -18.71 0.91
C GLY A 173 -8.69 -18.76 -0.11
N ILE A 174 -9.90 -18.37 0.29
CA ILE A 174 -11.07 -18.27 -0.58
C ILE A 174 -10.89 -17.14 -1.59
N LEU A 175 -10.65 -15.92 -1.13
CA LEU A 175 -10.61 -14.73 -2.00
C LEU A 175 -9.40 -14.69 -2.92
N ASN A 176 -8.25 -15.20 -2.48
CA ASN A 176 -7.00 -15.11 -3.23
C ASN A 176 -6.66 -16.37 -4.03
N VAL A 177 -7.14 -17.55 -3.62
CA VAL A 177 -6.77 -18.83 -4.23
C VAL A 177 -8.00 -19.57 -4.77
N ALA A 178 -8.91 -19.99 -3.90
CA ALA A 178 -9.99 -20.90 -4.31
C ALA A 178 -10.95 -20.25 -5.29
N LEU A 179 -11.47 -19.05 -5.00
CA LEU A 179 -12.44 -18.36 -5.86
C LEU A 179 -11.81 -17.94 -7.21
N PRO A 180 -10.61 -17.32 -7.27
CA PRO A 180 -9.97 -16.96 -8.54
C PRO A 180 -9.62 -18.15 -9.44
N ILE A 181 -9.48 -19.36 -8.89
CA ILE A 181 -9.25 -20.60 -9.65
C ILE A 181 -10.58 -21.25 -10.04
N TRP A 182 -11.53 -21.32 -9.10
CA TRP A 182 -12.82 -21.97 -9.28
C TRP A 182 -13.65 -21.31 -10.38
N ILE A 183 -13.71 -19.97 -10.41
CA ILE A 183 -14.49 -19.24 -11.42
C ILE A 183 -14.03 -19.62 -12.85
N PRO A 184 -12.75 -19.51 -13.23
CA PRO A 184 -12.33 -19.91 -14.57
C PRO A 184 -12.61 -21.36 -14.95
N VAL A 185 -12.39 -22.27 -14.01
CA VAL A 185 -12.57 -23.71 -14.25
C VAL A 185 -14.04 -24.03 -14.50
N HIS A 186 -14.95 -23.48 -13.69
CA HIS A 186 -16.36 -23.86 -13.73
C HIS A 186 -17.22 -22.96 -14.62
N CYS A 187 -16.89 -21.69 -14.77
CA CYS A 187 -17.67 -20.77 -15.61
C CYS A 187 -17.23 -20.77 -17.07
N TRP A 188 -15.96 -21.10 -17.37
CA TRP A 188 -15.41 -21.00 -18.72
C TRP A 188 -14.69 -22.27 -19.20
N GLY A 189 -14.71 -23.35 -18.40
CA GLY A 189 -14.07 -24.61 -18.76
C GLY A 189 -12.55 -24.53 -18.88
N GLU A 190 -11.90 -23.60 -18.18
CA GLU A 190 -10.43 -23.47 -18.20
C GLU A 190 -9.76 -24.64 -17.46
N SER A 191 -8.53 -24.98 -17.85
CA SER A 191 -7.74 -25.97 -17.11
C SER A 191 -7.38 -25.45 -15.71
N VAL A 192 -7.37 -26.36 -14.72
CA VAL A 192 -6.99 -26.03 -13.34
C VAL A 192 -5.58 -25.43 -13.26
N ILE A 193 -4.65 -25.93 -14.08
CA ILE A 193 -3.26 -25.45 -14.12
C ILE A 193 -3.20 -24.00 -14.62
N ASN A 194 -3.87 -23.68 -15.73
CA ASN A 194 -3.89 -22.31 -16.26
C ASN A 194 -4.56 -21.35 -15.29
N ALA A 195 -5.68 -21.77 -14.68
CA ALA A 195 -6.38 -20.97 -13.67
C ALA A 195 -5.50 -20.70 -12.44
N PHE A 196 -4.76 -21.69 -11.96
CA PHE A 196 -3.80 -21.52 -10.86
C PHE A 196 -2.64 -20.59 -11.23
N ILE A 197 -1.99 -20.81 -12.38
CA ILE A 197 -0.84 -20.01 -12.80
C ILE A 197 -1.25 -18.56 -13.05
N VAL A 198 -2.35 -18.31 -13.77
CA VAL A 198 -2.75 -16.95 -14.14
C VAL A 198 -3.47 -16.24 -13.01
N SER A 199 -4.52 -16.83 -12.44
CA SER A 199 -5.36 -16.15 -11.44
C SER A 199 -4.71 -16.06 -10.06
N PHE A 200 -3.76 -16.94 -9.73
CA PHE A 200 -3.02 -16.86 -8.47
C PHE A 200 -1.58 -16.41 -8.69
N VAL A 201 -0.72 -17.22 -9.31
CA VAL A 201 0.73 -16.95 -9.33
C VAL A 201 1.08 -15.64 -10.05
N LEU A 202 0.65 -15.47 -11.30
CA LEU A 202 0.93 -14.29 -12.11
C LEU A 202 0.25 -13.07 -11.52
N ARG A 203 -1.04 -13.16 -11.20
CA ARG A 203 -1.82 -12.07 -10.58
C ARG A 203 -1.15 -11.56 -9.31
N PHE A 204 -0.80 -12.45 -8.39
CA PHE A 204 -0.22 -12.11 -7.09
C PHE A 204 1.17 -11.49 -7.26
N THR A 205 2.02 -12.11 -8.08
CA THR A 205 3.36 -11.58 -8.40
C THR A 205 3.28 -10.19 -9.03
N ALA A 206 2.41 -10.00 -10.03
CA ALA A 206 2.22 -8.70 -10.68
C ALA A 206 1.71 -7.64 -9.70
N THR A 207 0.70 -7.98 -8.87
CA THR A 207 0.14 -7.07 -7.86
C THR A 207 1.22 -6.57 -6.90
N LEU A 208 2.06 -7.48 -6.39
CA LEU A 208 3.13 -7.12 -5.47
C LEU A 208 4.23 -6.29 -6.15
N ASN A 209 4.66 -6.65 -7.36
CA ASN A 209 5.70 -5.89 -8.07
C ASN A 209 5.22 -4.48 -8.45
N ILE A 210 3.96 -4.32 -8.84
CA ILE A 210 3.36 -2.99 -9.06
C ILE A 210 3.40 -2.18 -7.77
N ALA A 211 2.94 -2.74 -6.64
CA ALA A 211 2.97 -2.04 -5.36
C ALA A 211 4.41 -1.65 -4.94
N TYR A 212 5.37 -2.58 -5.05
CA TYR A 212 6.74 -2.33 -4.64
C TYR A 212 7.53 -1.46 -5.61
N SER A 213 7.05 -1.30 -6.85
CA SER A 213 7.63 -0.34 -7.79
C SER A 213 7.57 1.10 -7.27
N VAL A 214 6.57 1.43 -6.43
CA VAL A 214 6.47 2.75 -5.78
C VAL A 214 7.67 2.96 -4.85
N ASN A 215 8.02 1.97 -4.03
CA ASN A 215 9.16 2.05 -3.10
C ASN A 215 10.51 2.13 -3.82
N SER A 216 10.61 1.60 -5.04
CA SER A 216 11.87 1.51 -5.79
C SER A 216 11.95 2.52 -6.94
N PHE A 217 11.14 2.34 -7.99
CA PHE A 217 11.20 3.19 -9.17
C PHE A 217 10.82 4.64 -8.84
N ALA A 218 9.79 4.85 -8.02
CA ALA A 218 9.35 6.19 -7.64
C ALA A 218 10.21 6.87 -6.56
N HIS A 219 11.33 6.26 -6.18
CA HIS A 219 12.41 6.90 -5.40
C HIS A 219 13.73 7.03 -6.16
N LEU A 220 13.84 6.48 -7.38
CA LEU A 220 15.11 6.37 -8.10
C LEU A 220 15.11 7.05 -9.47
N TRP A 221 14.02 6.94 -10.24
CA TRP A 221 14.00 7.39 -11.63
C TRP A 221 12.77 8.23 -11.94
N GLY A 222 12.99 9.52 -12.15
CA GLY A 222 11.95 10.51 -12.42
C GLY A 222 12.43 11.93 -12.06
N ASN A 223 11.52 12.88 -12.09
CA ASN A 223 11.80 14.29 -11.81
C ASN A 223 11.40 14.69 -10.39
N LYS A 224 11.88 15.84 -9.89
CA LYS A 224 11.59 16.34 -8.52
C LYS A 224 11.07 17.78 -8.52
N PRO A 225 9.92 18.05 -9.18
CA PRO A 225 9.42 19.41 -9.36
C PRO A 225 9.06 20.15 -8.06
N TYR A 226 8.78 19.44 -6.96
CA TYR A 226 8.33 20.04 -5.70
C TYR A 226 9.42 20.10 -4.63
N ASP A 227 10.28 19.08 -4.56
CA ASP A 227 11.43 19.07 -3.64
C ASP A 227 12.58 18.19 -4.14
N LYS A 228 13.70 18.81 -4.53
CA LYS A 228 14.89 18.13 -5.02
C LYS A 228 15.78 17.51 -3.95
N PHE A 229 15.55 17.84 -2.68
CA PHE A 229 16.38 17.40 -1.55
C PHE A 229 15.95 16.06 -0.95
N ILE A 230 14.79 15.54 -1.34
CA ILE A 230 14.28 14.20 -0.96
C ILE A 230 14.49 13.20 -2.11
N SER A 231 14.50 11.89 -1.85
CA SER A 231 14.65 10.89 -2.93
C SER A 231 13.41 10.67 -3.83
N PRO A 232 12.15 10.76 -3.34
CA PRO A 232 10.93 10.55 -4.12
C PRO A 232 10.91 11.36 -5.41
N VAL A 233 10.44 10.74 -6.49
CA VAL A 233 10.39 11.30 -7.84
C VAL A 233 9.00 11.13 -8.45
N GLU A 234 8.66 12.00 -9.40
CA GLU A 234 7.50 11.83 -10.28
C GLU A 234 7.83 10.80 -11.37
N ASN A 235 7.04 9.73 -11.46
CA ASN A 235 7.21 8.66 -12.44
C ASN A 235 5.86 8.28 -13.08
N GLN A 236 5.67 8.64 -14.35
CA GLN A 236 4.41 8.42 -15.08
C GLN A 236 4.08 6.94 -15.27
N VAL A 237 5.09 6.09 -15.49
CA VAL A 237 4.89 4.64 -15.69
C VAL A 237 4.39 3.99 -14.40
N VAL A 238 5.00 4.35 -13.26
CA VAL A 238 4.51 3.92 -11.94
C VAL A 238 3.13 4.49 -11.68
N SER A 239 2.86 5.74 -12.07
CA SER A 239 1.54 6.36 -11.88
C SER A 239 0.44 5.61 -12.65
N LEU A 240 0.70 5.21 -13.89
CA LEU A 240 -0.23 4.40 -14.68
C LEU A 240 -0.43 3.01 -14.08
N ALA A 241 0.66 2.33 -13.72
CA ALA A 241 0.60 0.95 -13.20
C ALA A 241 -0.04 0.88 -11.80
N ALA A 242 0.27 1.84 -10.92
CA ALA A 242 -0.15 1.89 -9.53
C ALA A 242 -1.30 2.89 -9.29
N LEU A 243 -2.15 3.14 -10.29
CA LEU A 243 -3.40 3.91 -10.14
C LEU A 243 -3.23 5.35 -9.59
N GLY A 244 -2.12 6.02 -9.88
CA GLY A 244 -1.83 7.40 -9.48
C GLY A 244 -0.76 7.58 -8.40
N GLU A 245 -0.15 6.49 -7.92
CA GLU A 245 0.83 6.53 -6.82
C GLU A 245 2.26 6.88 -7.26
N GLY A 246 2.49 7.05 -8.57
CA GLY A 246 3.79 7.44 -9.13
C GLY A 246 4.10 8.93 -9.04
N TRP A 247 3.15 9.76 -8.62
CA TRP A 247 3.35 11.18 -8.35
C TRP A 247 4.01 11.38 -6.96
N HIS A 248 5.17 10.76 -6.79
CA HIS A 248 5.72 10.44 -5.47
C HIS A 248 6.49 11.59 -4.84
N ASN A 249 7.09 12.50 -5.64
CA ASN A 249 7.71 13.72 -5.14
C ASN A 249 6.65 14.64 -4.52
N TYR A 250 5.53 14.85 -5.22
CA TYR A 250 4.38 15.60 -4.69
C TYR A 250 3.86 14.95 -3.40
N HIS A 251 3.66 13.65 -3.44
CA HIS A 251 3.08 12.91 -2.32
C HIS A 251 3.92 13.02 -1.04
N HIS A 252 5.24 12.90 -1.14
CA HIS A 252 6.11 13.05 0.04
C HIS A 252 6.19 14.49 0.57
N VAL A 253 5.97 15.47 -0.28
CA VAL A 253 5.88 16.89 0.12
C VAL A 253 4.54 17.22 0.77
N PHE A 254 3.44 16.67 0.24
CA PHE A 254 2.07 16.89 0.71
C PHE A 254 1.37 15.57 1.08
N PRO A 255 1.85 14.82 2.09
CA PRO A 255 1.36 13.48 2.38
C PRO A 255 -0.11 13.44 2.81
N TRP A 256 -0.67 14.55 3.29
CA TRP A 256 -2.08 14.66 3.68
C TRP A 256 -3.04 14.98 2.51
N ASP A 257 -2.54 15.24 1.30
CA ASP A 257 -3.37 15.52 0.14
C ASP A 257 -4.01 14.24 -0.39
N TYR A 258 -5.35 14.18 -0.42
CA TYR A 258 -6.10 12.99 -0.84
C TYR A 258 -5.87 12.64 -2.31
N ARG A 259 -5.43 13.61 -3.12
CA ARG A 259 -5.18 13.42 -4.54
C ARG A 259 -3.85 12.74 -4.80
N THR A 260 -2.90 12.82 -3.87
CA THR A 260 -1.49 12.39 -4.01
C THR A 260 -0.78 12.96 -5.24
N SER A 261 -1.34 13.99 -5.85
CA SER A 261 -0.82 14.66 -7.04
C SER A 261 -1.36 16.07 -7.09
N GLU A 262 -0.71 16.93 -7.87
CA GLU A 262 -1.22 18.25 -8.21
C GLU A 262 -2.58 18.14 -8.96
N LEU A 263 -3.38 19.21 -8.89
CA LEU A 263 -4.65 19.30 -9.59
C LEU A 263 -4.45 19.17 -11.11
N GLY A 264 -5.35 18.47 -11.80
CA GLY A 264 -5.31 18.31 -13.26
C GLY A 264 -4.59 17.05 -13.73
N ARG A 265 -3.70 16.47 -12.91
CA ARG A 265 -3.01 15.22 -13.27
C ARG A 265 -3.97 14.02 -13.28
N VAL A 266 -3.74 13.11 -14.21
CA VAL A 266 -4.48 11.83 -14.27
C VAL A 266 -4.15 11.00 -13.03
N ASN A 267 -5.17 10.74 -12.22
CA ASN A 267 -5.05 9.91 -11.02
C ASN A 267 -6.33 9.08 -10.82
N ILE A 268 -6.25 7.80 -11.16
CA ILE A 268 -7.41 6.90 -11.20
C ILE A 268 -7.99 6.72 -9.78
N SER A 269 -7.13 6.63 -8.76
CA SER A 269 -7.57 6.50 -7.37
C SER A 269 -8.26 7.76 -6.85
N THR A 270 -7.81 8.95 -7.26
CA THR A 270 -8.50 10.21 -6.96
C THR A 270 -9.90 10.23 -7.56
N ASN A 271 -10.06 9.77 -8.80
CA ASN A 271 -11.37 9.68 -9.46
C ASN A 271 -12.30 8.68 -8.75
N PHE A 272 -11.76 7.54 -8.30
CA PHE A 272 -12.49 6.58 -7.49
C PHE A 272 -13.00 7.21 -6.18
N ILE A 273 -12.14 7.92 -5.44
CA ILE A 273 -12.53 8.62 -4.21
C ILE A 273 -13.60 9.69 -4.51
N ASN A 274 -13.43 10.48 -5.57
CA ASN A 274 -14.38 11.50 -6.00
C ASN A 274 -15.76 10.89 -6.33
N ALA A 275 -15.81 9.70 -6.93
CA ALA A 275 -17.08 9.01 -7.20
C ALA A 275 -17.82 8.64 -5.90
N PHE A 276 -17.10 8.13 -4.89
CA PHE A 276 -17.67 7.87 -3.57
C PHE A 276 -18.03 9.16 -2.80
N ALA A 277 -17.32 10.25 -3.05
CA ALA A 277 -17.64 11.54 -2.47
C ALA A 277 -18.97 12.11 -3.00
N LYS A 278 -19.26 11.92 -4.29
CA LYS A 278 -20.54 12.33 -4.90
C LYS A 278 -21.76 11.67 -4.25
N ILE A 279 -21.61 10.44 -3.74
CA ILE A 279 -22.67 9.72 -3.03
C ILE A 279 -22.57 9.84 -1.50
N GLY A 280 -21.68 10.71 -0.99
CA GLY A 280 -21.52 10.98 0.44
C GLY A 280 -20.80 9.88 1.24
N TRP A 281 -20.17 8.92 0.57
CA TRP A 281 -19.44 7.82 1.24
C TRP A 281 -18.00 8.20 1.59
N ALA A 282 -17.40 9.10 0.82
CA ALA A 282 -16.14 9.77 1.14
C ALA A 282 -16.39 11.27 1.42
N TYR A 283 -15.73 11.85 2.41
CA TYR A 283 -15.91 13.24 2.82
C TYR A 283 -14.64 13.78 3.50
N ASP A 284 -14.62 15.08 3.81
CA ASP A 284 -13.47 15.74 4.46
C ASP A 284 -12.16 15.55 3.66
N LEU A 285 -12.25 15.71 2.34
CA LEU A 285 -11.17 15.54 1.37
C LEU A 285 -10.16 16.69 1.50
N LYS A 286 -8.94 16.39 1.93
CA LYS A 286 -7.88 17.39 2.14
C LYS A 286 -7.06 17.61 0.88
N ALA A 287 -6.93 18.85 0.42
CA ALA A 287 -6.14 19.20 -0.75
C ALA A 287 -5.19 20.36 -0.43
N ALA A 288 -3.94 20.28 -0.92
CA ALA A 288 -3.03 21.42 -0.88
C ALA A 288 -3.53 22.53 -1.81
N SER A 289 -3.41 23.79 -1.36
CA SER A 289 -3.78 24.95 -2.17
C SER A 289 -2.72 25.22 -3.23
N SER A 290 -3.11 25.80 -4.37
CA SER A 290 -2.17 26.17 -5.44
C SER A 290 -1.04 27.06 -4.91
N ALA A 291 -1.34 28.00 -4.01
CA ALA A 291 -0.34 28.84 -3.38
C ALA A 291 0.71 28.05 -2.59
N MET A 292 0.31 27.02 -1.83
CA MET A 292 1.25 26.15 -1.11
C MET A 292 2.14 25.36 -2.08
N ILE A 293 1.56 24.86 -3.17
CA ILE A 293 2.27 24.08 -4.19
C ILE A 293 3.30 24.97 -4.88
N THR A 294 2.88 26.12 -5.42
CA THR A 294 3.76 27.08 -6.09
C THR A 294 4.88 27.58 -5.19
N ASP A 295 4.58 27.91 -3.93
CA ASP A 295 5.60 28.37 -2.97
C ASP A 295 6.64 27.28 -2.68
N ARG A 296 6.21 26.01 -2.54
CA ARG A 296 7.13 24.89 -2.32
C ARG A 296 8.00 24.63 -3.54
N MET A 297 7.42 24.63 -4.74
CA MET A 297 8.17 24.49 -6.00
C MET A 297 9.24 25.59 -6.14
N ARG A 298 8.89 26.86 -5.87
CA ARG A 298 9.84 27.98 -5.95
C ARG A 298 11.01 27.84 -4.97
N ARG A 299 10.75 27.30 -3.78
CA ARG A 299 11.78 27.16 -2.74
C ARG A 299 12.66 25.92 -2.90
N CYS A 300 12.08 24.79 -3.32
CA CYS A 300 12.72 23.49 -3.23
C CYS A 300 12.72 22.69 -4.54
N GLY A 301 11.97 23.10 -5.57
CA GLY A 301 11.88 22.39 -6.84
C GLY A 301 13.19 22.33 -7.62
N ASP A 302 13.25 21.39 -8.56
CA ASP A 302 14.35 21.22 -9.53
C ASP A 302 14.09 21.89 -10.88
N GLU A 303 13.06 22.73 -10.99
CA GLU A 303 12.64 23.44 -12.22
C GLU A 303 12.08 22.55 -13.34
N SER A 304 11.93 21.24 -13.11
CA SER A 304 11.36 20.29 -14.07
C SER A 304 9.85 20.41 -14.29
N HIS A 305 9.14 21.19 -13.45
CA HIS A 305 7.68 21.31 -13.52
C HIS A 305 7.18 21.79 -14.90
N HIS A 306 7.90 22.72 -15.52
CA HIS A 306 7.60 23.24 -16.87
C HIS A 306 7.80 22.21 -17.99
N GLN A 307 8.51 21.12 -17.73
CA GLN A 307 8.75 20.05 -18.71
C GLN A 307 7.64 19.00 -18.71
N GLU A 308 6.74 19.00 -17.71
CA GLU A 308 5.78 17.93 -17.53
C GLU A 308 4.40 18.21 -18.14
N GLU A 309 3.87 19.45 -18.16
CA GLU A 309 2.64 19.83 -18.91
C GLU A 309 2.57 21.34 -19.21
N PRO A 310 1.91 21.77 -20.31
CA PRO A 310 1.62 23.18 -20.56
C PRO A 310 0.55 23.68 -19.60
N ASP A 311 0.81 24.83 -18.97
CA ASP A 311 -0.15 25.54 -18.13
C ASP A 311 -1.43 25.83 -18.95
N PRO A 312 -2.62 25.33 -18.54
CA PRO A 312 -3.86 25.64 -19.23
C PRO A 312 -4.23 27.14 -19.15
N GLU A 313 -3.63 27.91 -18.23
CA GLU A 313 -3.83 29.36 -18.10
C GLU A 313 -2.87 30.21 -18.96
N ASP A 314 -1.82 29.63 -19.55
CA ASP A 314 -0.84 30.36 -20.38
C ASP A 314 -1.20 30.39 -21.87
N LYS A 315 -2.51 30.41 -22.18
CA LYS A 315 -3.03 30.65 -23.55
C LYS A 315 -3.28 32.13 -23.86
N ASN A 316 -2.85 33.05 -22.99
CA ASN A 316 -3.06 34.49 -23.13
C ASN A 316 -1.77 35.31 -22.92
N LYS A 317 -0.67 34.87 -23.51
CA LYS A 317 0.51 35.71 -23.79
C LYS A 317 0.95 35.54 -25.23
#